data_AF-A0A117KTN1-F1
#
_entry.id   AF-A0A117KTN1-F1
#
_cell.length_a   1.000
_cell.length_b   1.000
_cell.length_c   1.000
_cell.angle_alpha   90.00
_cell.angle_beta   90.00
_cell.angle_gamma   90.00
#
_symmetry.space_group_name_H-M   'P 1'
#
loop_
_entity.id
_entity.type
_entity.pdbx_description
1 polymer ?
#
loop_
_entity_poly.entity_id
_entity_poly.type
_entity_poly.pdbx_seq_one_letter_code
_entity_poly.pdbx_strand_id
1 'polypeptide(L)' 'WAMQTFGGYGYAKEYDVERWWREVNLLRLAPITQQMALNYIAEHILGMPRSYRV' A
#
# COMPACT_ATOMS: atom_id res chain seq x y z
N TRP A 1 -12.24 0.40 -5.10
CA TRP A 1 -13.52 0.56 -5.83
C TRP A 1 -14.37 1.77 -5.40
N ALA A 2 -13.81 2.84 -4.79
CA ALA A 2 -14.54 4.10 -4.62
C ALA A 2 -14.23 5.09 -5.76
N MET A 3 -12.95 5.37 -6.00
CA MET A 3 -12.49 6.24 -7.10
C MET A 3 -13.05 5.82 -8.48
N GLN A 4 -13.06 4.52 -8.77
CA GLN A 4 -13.55 4.00 -10.05
C GLN A 4 -15.08 4.10 -10.20
N THR A 5 -15.83 4.00 -9.09
CA THR A 5 -17.29 4.08 -9.11
C THR A 5 -17.78 5.52 -9.24
N PHE A 6 -17.11 6.48 -8.60
CA PHE A 6 -17.43 7.91 -8.74
C PHE A 6 -16.83 8.55 -10.00
N GLY A 7 -15.92 7.87 -10.70
CA GLY A 7 -15.28 8.38 -11.90
C GLY A 7 -14.59 9.73 -11.65
N GLY A 8 -14.82 10.71 -12.53
CA GLY A 8 -14.28 12.07 -12.35
C GLY A 8 -14.74 12.74 -11.05
N TYR A 9 -15.91 12.36 -10.53
CA TYR A 9 -16.43 12.88 -9.28
C TYR A 9 -15.69 12.33 -8.05
N GLY A 10 -14.90 11.25 -8.20
CA GLY A 10 -14.06 10.73 -7.13
C GLY A 10 -12.90 11.65 -6.74
N TYR A 11 -12.60 12.67 -7.54
CA TYR A 11 -11.61 13.71 -7.24
C TYR A 11 -12.21 14.96 -6.60
N ALA A 12 -13.54 15.02 -6.47
CA ALA A 12 -14.27 16.15 -5.92
C ALA A 12 -14.17 16.13 -4.38
N LYS A 13 -14.02 17.30 -3.75
CA LYS A 13 -13.79 17.43 -2.29
C LYS A 13 -15.05 17.19 -1.45
N GLU A 14 -16.20 17.10 -2.10
CA GLU A 14 -17.53 17.05 -1.48
C GLU A 14 -17.74 15.77 -0.65
N TYR A 15 -17.04 14.68 -0.99
CA TYR A 15 -17.18 13.37 -0.34
C TYR A 15 -15.87 12.84 0.27
N ASP A 16 -14.80 13.65 0.28
CA ASP A 16 -13.46 13.32 0.81
C ASP A 16 -12.83 12.02 0.25
N VAL A 17 -13.39 11.44 -0.81
CA VAL A 17 -12.94 10.16 -1.39
C VAL A 17 -11.48 10.28 -1.86
N GLU A 18 -11.12 11.42 -2.42
CA GLU A 18 -9.78 11.77 -2.87
C GLU A 18 -8.82 11.97 -1.69
N ARG A 19 -9.30 12.49 -0.57
CA ARG A 19 -8.51 12.64 0.67
C ARG A 19 -8.16 11.28 1.23
N TRP A 20 -9.16 10.42 1.43
CA TRP A 20 -8.95 9.06 1.93
C TRP A 20 -8.06 8.25 0.99
N TRP A 21 -8.23 8.42 -0.32
CA TRP A 21 -7.36 7.76 -1.29
C TRP A 21 -5.89 8.15 -1.11
N ARG A 22 -5.57 9.43 -0.89
CA ARG A 22 -4.18 9.86 -0.61
C ARG A 22 -3.65 9.28 0.70
N GLU A 23 -4.44 9.36 1.77
CA GLU A 23 -4.03 8.92 3.12
C GLU A 23 -3.79 7.40 3.18
N VAL A 24 -4.64 6.58 2.55
CA VAL A 24 -4.48 5.12 2.54
C VAL A 24 -3.25 4.67 1.75
N ASN A 25 -2.88 5.39 0.68
CA ASN A 25 -1.68 5.03 -0.08
C ASN A 25 -0.39 5.25 0.71
N LEU A 26 -0.37 6.18 1.68
CA LEU A 26 0.79 6.38 2.56
C LEU A 26 1.13 5.11 3.35
N LEU A 27 0.10 4.37 3.79
CA LEU A 27 0.25 3.13 4.57
C LEU A 27 0.91 2.00 3.78
N ARG A 28 1.00 2.11 2.45
CA ARG A 28 1.73 1.13 1.62
C ARG A 28 3.23 1.33 1.66
N LEU A 29 3.68 2.55 1.97
CA LEU A 29 5.08 2.94 1.99
C LEU A 29 5.65 2.90 3.42
N ALA A 30 4.92 3.48 4.39
CA ALA A 30 5.37 3.64 5.75
C ALA A 30 4.42 2.96 6.76
N PRO A 31 4.91 2.48 7.92
CA PRO A 31 6.30 2.51 8.40
C PRO A 31 7.18 1.40 7.81
N ILE A 32 6.57 0.35 7.25
CA ILE A 32 7.26 -0.78 6.65
C ILE A 32 6.60 -1.03 5.30
N THR A 33 7.41 -1.15 4.26
CA THR A 33 6.89 -1.42 2.91
C THR A 33 6.34 -2.84 2.81
N GLN A 34 5.36 -3.04 1.94
CA GLN A 34 4.84 -4.37 1.63
C GLN A 34 5.96 -5.35 1.20
N GLN A 35 6.99 -4.86 0.51
CA GLN A 35 8.12 -5.67 0.08
C GLN A 35 8.91 -6.23 1.28
N MET A 36 9.20 -5.41 2.29
CA MET A 36 9.90 -5.87 3.49
C MET A 36 9.12 -6.96 4.25
N ALA A 37 7.79 -6.84 4.32
CA ALA A 37 6.95 -7.87 4.91
C ALA A 37 7.02 -9.20 4.12
N LEU A 38 7.05 -9.12 2.78
CA LEU A 38 7.22 -10.31 1.93
C LEU A 38 8.60 -10.95 2.12
N ASN A 39 9.67 -10.15 2.26
CA ASN A 39 11.01 -10.67 2.53
C ASN A 39 11.07 -11.38 3.89
N TYR A 40 10.40 -10.85 4.91
CA TYR A 40 10.29 -11.52 6.20
C TYR A 40 9.66 -12.91 6.08
N ILE A 41 8.54 -13.01 5.34
CA ILE A 41 7.86 -14.29 5.07
C ILE A 41 8.77 -15.25 4.31
N ALA A 42 9.45 -14.77 3.26
CA ALA A 42 10.35 -15.58 2.45
C ALA A 42 11.51 -16.16 3.29
N GLU A 43 12.15 -15.35 4.12
CA GLU A 43 13.30 -15.75 4.92
C GLU A 43 12.92 -16.61 6.12
N HIS A 44 11.89 -16.23 6.88
CA HIS A 44 11.58 -16.84 8.17
C HIS A 44 10.57 -17.98 8.09
N ILE A 45 9.64 -17.94 7.13
CA ILE A 45 8.59 -18.95 6.98
C ILE A 45 8.97 -19.94 5.88
N LEU A 46 9.48 -19.44 4.75
CA LEU A 46 9.79 -20.28 3.59
C LEU A 46 11.26 -20.75 3.52
N GLY A 47 12.13 -20.25 4.39
CA GLY A 47 13.54 -20.65 4.46
C GLY A 47 14.38 -20.25 3.24
N MET A 48 13.93 -19.26 2.47
CA MET A 48 14.64 -18.77 1.31
C MET A 48 15.85 -17.92 1.72
N PRO A 49 16.95 -17.92 0.93
CA PRO A 49 18.09 -17.06 1.21
C PRO A 49 17.70 -15.58 1.10
N ARG A 50 18.33 -14.75 1.94
CA ARG A 50 18.08 -13.31 2.04
C ARG A 50 18.23 -12.62 0.69
N SER A 51 17.20 -11.88 0.25
CA SER A 51 17.17 -11.26 -1.08
C SER A 51 18.15 -10.08 -1.24
N TYR A 52 18.46 -9.36 -0.15
CA TYR A 52 19.41 -8.23 -0.17
C TYR A 52 20.30 -8.28 1.07
N ARG A 53 21.58 -8.00 0.87
CA ARG A 53 22.50 -7.69 1.97
C ARG A 53 22.16 -6.28 2.45
N VAL A 54 21.72 -6.16 3.71
CA VAL A 54 21.73 -4.87 4.41
C VAL A 54 23.18 -4.47 4.65
#